data_AF-A0A946XX16-F1
#
_entry.id   AF-A0A946XX16-F1
#
_cell.length_a   1.000
_cell.length_b   1.000
_cell.length_c   1.000
_cell.angle_alpha   90.00
_cell.angle_beta   90.00
_cell.angle_gamma   90.00
#
_symmetry.space_group_name_H-M   'P 1'
#
loop_
_entity.id
_entity.type
_entity.pdbx_description
1 polymer ?
#
loop_
_entity_poly.entity_id
_entity_poly.type
_entity_poly.pdbx_seq_one_letter_code
_entity_poly.pdbx_strand_id
1 'polypeptide(L)'
;MNLLHVIQHTSADYLGLMEDHLEGRRIRFRYFRPFTEQGSIPQPGETCDGLVLLGGGPWGSAGDRDVPTLKEEITLTRGLLDQGKPVLGIGLGAQILA
;
A
#
# COMPACT_ATOMS: atom_id res chain seq x y z
N MET A 1 13.12 -14.89 0.88
CA MET A 1 13.09 -13.91 -0.24
C MET A 1 11.98 -12.94 0.07
N ASN A 2 12.29 -11.66 0.20
CA ASN A 2 11.35 -10.69 0.77
C ASN A 2 10.20 -10.41 -0.20
N LEU A 3 9.00 -10.21 0.34
CA LEU A 3 7.78 -9.84 -0.38
C LEU A 3 7.21 -8.56 0.20
N LEU A 4 7.04 -7.54 -0.64
CA LEU A 4 6.30 -6.33 -0.32
C LEU A 4 4.87 -6.42 -0.83
N HIS A 5 3.91 -5.97 -0.04
CA HIS A 5 2.58 -5.65 -0.52
C HIS A 5 2.52 -4.18 -0.91
N VAL A 6 1.92 -3.88 -2.05
CA VAL A 6 1.82 -2.52 -2.59
C VAL A 6 0.35 -2.18 -2.83
N ILE A 7 -0.18 -1.21 -2.08
CA ILE A 7 -1.55 -0.72 -2.31
C ILE A 7 -1.48 0.40 -3.34
N GLN A 8 -2.15 0.20 -4.46
CA GLN A 8 -2.25 1.15 -5.57
C GLN A 8 -3.68 1.67 -5.65
N HIS A 9 -3.87 2.97 -5.49
CA HIS A 9 -5.20 3.61 -5.42
C HIS A 9 -5.68 4.18 -6.75
N THR A 10 -4.78 4.32 -7.72
CA THR A 10 -5.09 4.85 -9.06
C THR A 10 -4.40 4.01 -10.13
N SER A 11 -4.88 4.07 -11.38
CA SER A 11 -4.23 3.38 -12.50
C SER A 11 -2.89 4.01 -12.93
N ALA A 12 -2.51 5.16 -12.37
CA ALA A 12 -1.32 5.91 -12.75
C ALA A 12 -0.19 5.84 -11.70
N ASP A 13 -0.51 5.60 -10.43
CA ASP A 13 0.47 5.57 -9.35
C ASP A 13 1.09 4.17 -9.22
N TYR A 14 2.29 3.98 -9.78
CA TYR A 14 3.10 2.76 -9.62
C TYR A 14 4.30 3.03 -8.71
N LEU A 15 5.00 1.97 -8.29
CA LEU A 15 6.30 2.05 -7.63
C LEU A 15 7.37 2.79 -8.47
N GLY A 16 7.17 2.90 -9.79
CA GLY A 16 8.05 3.62 -10.70
C GLY A 16 9.47 3.05 -10.65
N LEU A 17 10.48 3.92 -10.54
CA LEU A 17 11.90 3.52 -10.51
C LEU A 17 12.26 2.59 -9.33
N MET A 18 11.40 2.45 -8.32
CA MET A 18 11.63 1.49 -7.24
C MET A 18 11.50 0.05 -7.72
N GLU A 19 10.72 -0.25 -8.77
CA GLU A 19 10.55 -1.62 -9.28
C GLU A 19 11.89 -2.23 -9.69
N ASP A 20 12.66 -1.54 -10.54
CA ASP A 20 13.99 -1.96 -10.99
C ASP A 20 14.94 -2.23 -9.80
N HIS A 21 14.87 -1.38 -8.77
CA HIS A 21 15.70 -1.52 -7.59
C HIS A 21 15.29 -2.68 -6.68
N LEU A 22 13.98 -2.97 -6.57
CA LEU A 22 13.46 -4.11 -5.81
C LEU A 22 13.79 -5.42 -6.54
N GLU A 23 13.54 -5.47 -7.84
CA GLU A 23 13.83 -6.64 -8.68
C GLU A 23 15.33 -6.97 -8.69
N GLY A 24 16.19 -5.96 -8.89
CA GLY A 24 17.65 -6.13 -8.85
C GLY A 24 18.18 -6.64 -7.50
N ARG A 25 17.41 -6.47 -6.41
CA ARG A 25 17.72 -6.98 -5.06
C ARG A 25 16.97 -8.27 -4.71
N ARG A 26 16.24 -8.85 -5.67
CA ARG A 26 15.39 -10.03 -5.47
C ARG A 26 14.33 -9.82 -4.38
N ILE A 27 13.84 -8.60 -4.26
CA ILE A 27 12.69 -8.27 -3.41
C ILE A 27 11.46 -8.33 -4.32
N ARG A 28 10.56 -9.28 -4.05
CA ARG A 28 9.31 -9.39 -4.79
C ARG A 28 8.33 -8.34 -4.28
N PHE A 29 7.41 -7.93 -5.13
CA PHE A 29 6.28 -7.10 -4.73
C PHE A 29 4.99 -7.60 -5.38
N ARG A 30 3.87 -7.39 -4.71
CA ARG A 30 2.52 -7.69 -5.22
C ARG A 30 1.65 -6.45 -5.10
N TYR A 31 1.07 -6.05 -6.22
CA TYR A 31 0.07 -4.99 -6.27
C TYR A 31 -1.30 -5.47 -5.80
N PHE A 32 -1.92 -4.65 -4.97
CA PHE A 32 -3.31 -4.70 -4.55
C PHE A 32 -3.98 -3.42 -5.03
N ARG A 33 -5.08 -3.56 -5.77
CA ARG A 33 -5.70 -2.46 -6.53
C ARG A 33 -7.15 -2.27 -6.11
N PRO A 34 -7.44 -1.79 -4.89
CA PRO A 34 -8.81 -1.69 -4.37
C PRO A 34 -9.75 -0.81 -5.20
N PHE A 35 -9.22 0.04 -6.09
CA PHE A 35 -10.01 0.90 -6.97
C PHE A 35 -10.63 0.17 -8.18
N THR A 36 -10.26 -1.09 -8.46
CA THR A 36 -10.87 -1.88 -9.55
C THR A 36 -12.08 -2.68 -9.05
N GLU A 37 -12.96 -3.10 -9.96
CA GLU A 37 -14.21 -3.80 -9.61
C GLU A 37 -13.98 -5.08 -8.79
N GLN A 38 -12.90 -5.81 -9.07
CA GLN A 38 -12.50 -7.04 -8.36
C GLN A 38 -11.29 -6.81 -7.44
N GLY A 39 -10.93 -5.54 -7.25
CA GLY A 39 -9.81 -5.10 -6.44
C GLY A 39 -10.06 -5.31 -4.97
N SER A 40 -9.00 -5.58 -4.22
CA SER A 40 -9.06 -5.66 -2.76
C SER A 40 -7.73 -5.23 -2.16
N ILE A 41 -7.76 -4.95 -0.85
CA ILE A 41 -6.57 -4.91 -0.01
C ILE A 41 -6.15 -6.34 0.39
N PRO A 42 -4.91 -6.55 0.91
CA PRO A 42 -4.49 -7.85 1.43
C PRO A 42 -5.48 -8.45 2.43
N GLN A 43 -5.81 -9.73 2.25
CA GLN A 43 -6.72 -10.41 3.18
C GLN A 43 -6.03 -10.67 4.53
N PRO A 44 -6.80 -10.74 5.63
CA PRO A 44 -6.28 -11.17 6.92
C PRO A 44 -5.54 -12.52 6.79
N GLY A 45 -4.30 -12.57 7.27
CA GLY A 45 -3.45 -13.77 7.21
C GLY A 45 -2.55 -13.86 5.97
N GLU A 46 -2.72 -13.00 4.96
CA GLU A 46 -1.72 -12.88 3.91
C GLU A 46 -0.42 -12.28 4.47
N THR A 47 0.68 -13.02 4.34
CA THR A 47 1.98 -12.63 4.89
C THR A 47 2.79 -11.82 3.89
N CYS A 48 3.43 -10.76 4.37
CA CYS A 48 4.44 -9.99 3.68
C CYS A 48 5.52 -9.53 4.66
N ASP A 49 6.64 -9.07 4.11
CA ASP A 49 7.81 -8.55 4.83
C ASP A 49 7.80 -7.02 4.92
N GLY A 50 6.84 -6.36 4.27
CA GLY A 50 6.66 -4.91 4.31
C GLY A 50 5.49 -4.44 3.47
N LEU A 51 5.06 -3.20 3.71
CA LEU A 51 3.94 -2.56 3.04
C LEU A 51 4.38 -1.26 2.36
N VAL A 52 3.90 -1.04 1.14
CA VAL A 52 3.99 0.24 0.44
C VAL A 52 2.58 0.75 0.16
N LEU A 53 2.27 1.95 0.61
CA LEU A 53 1.02 2.66 0.31
C LEU A 53 1.34 3.77 -0.68
N LEU A 54 0.83 3.66 -1.91
CA LEU A 54 1.12 4.63 -2.98
C LEU A 54 0.22 5.87 -2.90
N GLY A 55 0.45 6.80 -3.83
CA GLY A 55 -0.39 7.97 -4.04
C GLY A 55 -1.86 7.61 -4.29
N GLY A 56 -2.73 8.57 -4.01
CA GLY A 56 -4.19 8.47 -4.13
C GLY A 56 -4.79 9.37 -5.18
N GLY A 57 -3.97 10.11 -5.94
CA GLY A 57 -4.46 11.22 -6.77
C GLY A 57 -5.35 12.17 -5.98
N PRO A 58 -6.65 12.32 -6.31
CA PRO A 58 -7.57 13.23 -5.63
C PRO A 58 -8.13 12.72 -4.29
N TRP A 59 -7.79 11.49 -3.87
CA TRP A 59 -8.24 10.91 -2.60
C TRP A 59 -7.40 11.40 -1.43
N GLY A 60 -8.04 11.61 -0.27
CA GLY A 60 -7.37 11.95 0.99
C GLY A 60 -7.58 10.88 2.08
N SER A 61 -7.03 11.13 3.27
CA SER A 61 -7.30 10.36 4.50
C SER A 61 -7.98 11.18 5.60
N ALA A 62 -8.25 12.46 5.33
CA ALA A 62 -8.93 13.38 6.22
C ALA A 62 -9.64 14.45 5.39
N GLY A 63 -10.95 14.33 5.24
CA GLY A 63 -11.80 15.37 4.63
C GLY A 63 -13.09 14.82 4.03
N ASP A 64 -13.67 15.55 3.08
CA ASP A 64 -14.93 15.17 2.43
C ASP A 64 -14.77 14.07 1.37
N ARG A 65 -13.53 13.66 1.08
CA ARG A 65 -13.21 12.70 0.01
C ARG A 65 -12.10 11.73 0.43
N ASP A 66 -12.40 10.98 1.46
CA ASP A 66 -11.53 9.91 1.93
C ASP A 66 -11.46 8.76 0.93
N VAL A 67 -10.31 8.09 0.84
CA VAL A 67 -10.15 6.88 0.02
C VAL A 67 -11.17 5.82 0.48
N PRO A 68 -11.89 5.13 -0.43
CA PRO A 68 -12.99 4.24 -0.04
C PRO A 68 -12.58 3.11 0.94
N THR A 69 -11.32 2.67 0.88
CA THR A 69 -10.72 1.62 1.71
C THR A 69 -9.94 2.14 2.93
N LEU A 70 -10.16 3.40 3.32
CA LEU A 70 -9.34 4.08 4.34
C LEU A 70 -9.28 3.30 5.67
N LYS A 71 -10.43 2.81 6.15
CA LYS A 71 -10.49 2.12 7.45
C LYS A 71 -9.70 0.81 7.41
N GLU A 72 -9.84 0.06 6.32
CA GLU A 72 -9.14 -1.19 6.11
C GLU A 72 -7.63 -0.97 5.99
N GLU A 73 -7.22 0.07 5.27
CA GLU A 73 -5.80 0.42 5.09
C GLU A 73 -5.14 0.91 6.37
N ILE A 74 -5.83 1.72 7.19
CA ILE A 74 -5.34 2.10 8.53
C ILE A 74 -5.16 0.85 9.40
N THR A 75 -6.13 -0.07 9.37
CA THR A 75 -6.10 -1.30 10.17
C THR A 75 -4.93 -2.20 9.75
N LEU A 76 -4.75 -2.38 8.44
CA LEU A 76 -3.62 -3.11 7.86
C LEU A 76 -2.29 -2.48 8.29
N THR A 77 -2.15 -1.17 8.10
CA THR A 77 -0.93 -0.41 8.39
C THR A 77 -0.53 -0.56 9.85
N ARG A 78 -1.46 -0.34 10.78
CA ARG A 78 -1.22 -0.54 12.22
C ARG A 78 -0.80 -1.97 12.53
N GLY A 79 -1.49 -2.96 11.97
CA GLY A 79 -1.14 -4.36 12.16
C GLY A 79 0.28 -4.71 11.70
N LEU A 80 0.78 -4.09 10.63
CA LEU A 80 2.16 -4.27 10.18
C LEU A 80 3.16 -3.56 11.11
N LEU A 81 2.86 -2.34 11.55
CA LEU A 81 3.70 -1.59 12.49
C LEU A 81 3.83 -2.33 13.84
N ASP A 82 2.73 -2.88 14.36
CA ASP A 82 2.71 -3.66 15.60
C ASP A 82 3.57 -4.94 15.50
N GLN A 83 3.71 -5.49 14.29
CA GLN A 83 4.61 -6.61 13.99
C GLN A 83 6.07 -6.18 13.79
N GLY A 84 6.39 -4.89 13.87
CA GLY A 84 7.72 -4.34 13.58
C GLY A 84 8.09 -4.40 12.10
N LYS A 85 7.12 -4.54 11.20
CA LYS A 85 7.38 -4.62 9.75
C LYS A 85 7.47 -3.21 9.15
N PRO A 86 8.39 -3.00 8.19
CA PRO A 86 8.54 -1.71 7.55
C PRO A 86 7.30 -1.31 6.73
N VAL A 87 6.92 -0.04 6.85
CA VAL A 87 5.87 0.59 6.04
C VAL A 87 6.44 1.83 5.35
N LEU A 88 6.20 1.96 4.05
CA LEU A 88 6.52 3.14 3.25
C LEU A 88 5.23 3.77 2.73
N GLY A 89 4.95 5.01 3.10
CA GLY A 89 3.82 5.80 2.59
C GLY A 89 4.26 6.89 1.62
N ILE A 90 3.55 7.03 0.50
CA ILE A 90 3.80 8.06 -0.53
C ILE A 90 2.49 8.79 -0.84
N GLY A 91 2.48 10.13 -0.82
CA GLY A 91 1.28 10.92 -1.10
C GLY A 91 0.16 10.58 -0.10
N LEU A 92 -0.98 10.07 -0.60
CA LEU A 92 -2.07 9.54 0.25
C LEU A 92 -1.55 8.51 1.26
N GLY A 93 -0.69 7.58 0.84
CA GLY A 93 -0.13 6.58 1.74
C GLY A 93 0.66 7.16 2.92
N ALA A 94 1.28 8.33 2.74
CA ALA A 94 1.94 9.04 3.84
C ALA A 94 0.94 9.65 4.82
N GLN A 95 -0.24 10.07 4.35
CA GLN A 95 -1.32 10.56 5.21
C GLN A 95 -1.95 9.43 6.04
N ILE A 96 -2.06 8.23 5.48
CA ILE A 96 -2.55 7.03 6.20
C ILE A 96 -1.55 6.59 7.28
N LEU A 97 -0.25 6.76 7.03
CA LEU A 97 0.82 6.38 7.94
C LEU A 97 1.00 7.37 9.12
N ALA A 98 0.58 8.63 8.96
CA ALA A 98 0.75 9.70 9.94
C ALA A 98 -0.15 9.54 11.18
#